data_AF-A0A8J6QK81-F1
#
_entry.id   AF-A0A8J6QK81-F1
#
_cell.length_a   1.000
_cell.length_b   1.000
_cell.length_c   1.000
_cell.angle_alpha   90.00
_cell.angle_beta   90.00
_cell.angle_gamma   90.00
#
_symmetry.space_group_name_H-M   'P 1'
#
loop_
_entity.id
_entity.type
_entity.pdbx_description
1 polymer ?
#
loop_
_entity_poly.entity_id
_entity_poly.type
_entity_poly.pdbx_seq_one_letter_code
_entity_poly.pdbx_strand_id
1 'polypeptide(L)'
;MPSHSLLAQFGQPIAKRYRLINASFEVHPHLDAIYDSLEDALTDAAAWLASHTSSAQAAIGVEVCTRSGEWRTLRQPAPLAA
;
A
#
# COMPACT_ATOMS: atom_id res chain seq x y z
N MET A 1 6.68 -29.29 -27.44
CA MET A 1 6.14 -28.01 -27.95
C MET A 1 4.70 -28.27 -28.34
N PRO A 2 3.72 -27.62 -27.70
CA PRO A 2 3.55 -26.18 -27.78
C PRO A 2 3.78 -25.48 -26.43
N SER A 3 4.56 -24.41 -26.50
CA SER A 3 4.73 -23.42 -25.46
C SER A 3 3.41 -22.66 -25.31
N HIS A 4 2.62 -22.97 -24.28
CA HIS A 4 1.47 -22.14 -23.92
C HIS A 4 1.98 -20.77 -23.48
N SER A 5 1.74 -19.82 -24.36
CA SER A 5 1.99 -18.38 -24.29
C SER A 5 1.86 -17.80 -22.87
N LEU A 6 2.99 -17.67 -22.17
CA LEU A 6 3.11 -16.93 -20.91
C LEU A 6 3.28 -15.42 -21.14
N LEU A 7 2.60 -14.85 -22.14
CA LEU A 7 2.75 -13.44 -22.54
C LEU A 7 1.41 -12.69 -22.71
N ALA A 8 0.27 -13.32 -22.45
CA ALA A 8 -1.04 -12.69 -22.61
C ALA A 8 -1.63 -12.18 -21.29
N GLN A 9 -0.79 -11.72 -20.37
CA GLN A 9 -1.29 -11.09 -19.15
C GLN A 9 -0.52 -9.86 -18.70
N PHE A 10 0.12 -9.23 -19.68
CA PHE A 10 0.57 -7.86 -19.58
C PHE A 10 -0.57 -6.99 -20.11
N GLY A 11 -1.21 -6.19 -19.25
CA GLY A 11 -1.94 -5.02 -19.73
C GLY A 11 -3.39 -4.79 -19.29
N GLN A 12 -3.98 -5.60 -18.40
CA GLN A 12 -5.14 -5.11 -17.67
C GLN A 12 -4.65 -4.38 -16.43
N PRO A 13 -5.01 -3.09 -16.20
CA PRO A 13 -4.86 -2.48 -14.89
C PRO A 13 -5.86 -3.19 -13.98
N ILE A 14 -5.51 -4.40 -13.53
CA ILE A 14 -6.20 -5.07 -12.44
C ILE A 14 -6.06 -4.08 -11.29
N ALA A 15 -7.18 -3.47 -10.88
CA ALA A 15 -7.24 -2.42 -9.87
C ALA A 15 -6.33 -2.82 -8.70
N LYS A 16 -5.17 -2.18 -8.62
CA LYS A 16 -4.19 -2.46 -7.59
C LYS A 16 -4.80 -1.86 -6.33
N ARG A 17 -5.31 -2.71 -5.46
CA ARG A 17 -5.85 -2.26 -4.17
C ARG A 17 -4.68 -2.05 -3.23
N TYR A 18 -4.54 -0.83 -2.75
CA TYR A 18 -3.55 -0.43 -1.77
C TYR A 18 -4.23 -0.26 -0.42
N ARG A 19 -3.54 -0.61 0.65
CA ARG A 19 -3.99 -0.34 2.02
C ARG A 19 -2.84 0.24 2.83
N LEU A 20 -3.18 1.02 3.84
CA LEU A 20 -2.21 1.62 4.74
C LEU A 20 -2.05 0.76 5.99
N ILE A 21 -0.79 0.54 6.37
CA ILE A 21 -0.42 -0.21 7.57
C ILE A 21 0.34 0.68 8.54
N ASN A 22 0.24 0.39 9.83
CA ASN A 22 0.98 1.08 10.87
C ASN A 22 2.41 0.51 11.03
N ALA A 23 3.16 1.05 12.00
CA ALA A 23 4.49 0.57 12.40
C ALA A 23 4.53 -0.93 12.75
N SER A 24 3.41 -1.49 13.22
CA SER A 24 3.27 -2.90 13.60
C SER A 24 2.91 -3.81 12.42
N PHE A 25 2.87 -3.30 11.18
CA PHE A 25 2.39 -4.02 9.99
C PHE A 25 0.93 -4.47 10.09
N GLU A 26 0.16 -3.84 10.97
CA GLU A 26 -1.28 -4.05 11.08
C GLU A 26 -2.02 -2.99 10.28
N VAL A 27 -3.25 -3.30 9.86
CA VAL A 27 -4.08 -2.33 9.14
C VAL A 27 -4.26 -1.09 10.01
N HIS A 28 -4.02 0.07 9.41
CA HIS A 28 -4.00 1.30 10.16
C HIS A 28 -5.42 1.62 10.68
N PRO A 29 -5.66 1.73 12.00
CA PRO A 29 -7.02 1.82 12.55
C PRO A 29 -7.78 3.10 12.14
N HIS A 30 -7.04 4.15 11.77
CA HIS A 30 -7.62 5.40 11.23
C HIS A 30 -7.64 5.44 9.69
N LEU A 31 -6.81 4.63 9.04
CA LEU A 31 -6.59 4.64 7.59
C LEU A 31 -6.81 3.23 7.03
N ASP A 32 -7.91 2.60 7.44
CA ASP A 32 -8.37 1.27 7.00
C ASP A 32 -8.98 1.33 5.58
N ALA A 33 -8.83 2.45 4.88
CA ALA A 33 -9.33 2.61 3.53
C ALA A 33 -8.52 1.75 2.53
N ILE A 34 -9.24 1.24 1.55
CA ILE A 34 -8.65 0.58 0.38
C ILE A 34 -8.61 1.60 -0.74
N TYR A 35 -7.42 1.87 -1.25
CA TYR A 35 -7.18 2.83 -2.32
C TYR A 35 -6.96 2.08 -3.63
N ASP A 36 -7.52 2.56 -4.74
CA ASP A 36 -7.23 2.00 -6.06
C ASP A 36 -5.93 2.58 -6.67
N SER A 37 -5.37 3.61 -6.02
CA SER A 37 -4.16 4.34 -6.43
C SER A 37 -3.16 4.45 -5.27
N LEU A 38 -1.88 4.28 -5.59
CA LEU A 38 -0.80 4.49 -4.62
C LEU A 38 -0.71 5.96 -4.18
N GLU A 39 -0.97 6.89 -5.08
CA GLU A 39 -0.90 8.34 -4.80
C GLU A 39 -1.96 8.78 -3.78
N ASP A 40 -3.20 8.32 -3.90
CA ASP A 40 -4.24 8.55 -2.89
C ASP A 40 -3.82 7.99 -1.52
N ALA A 41 -3.34 6.73 -1.49
CA ALA A 41 -2.86 6.12 -0.26
C ALA A 41 -1.71 6.93 0.38
N LEU A 42 -0.76 7.40 -0.44
CA LEU A 42 0.37 8.21 0.05
C LEU A 42 -0.06 9.61 0.50
N THR A 43 -1.06 10.21 -0.15
CA THR A 43 -1.59 11.53 0.21
C THR A 43 -2.27 11.47 1.58
N ASP A 44 -3.11 10.46 1.80
CA ASP A 44 -3.77 10.23 3.08
C ASP A 44 -2.75 9.91 4.19
N ALA A 45 -1.76 9.04 3.88
CA ALA A 45 -0.67 8.74 4.80
C ALA A 45 0.10 10.02 5.19
N ALA A 46 0.45 10.87 4.22
CA ALA A 46 1.15 12.12 4.47
C ALA A 46 0.31 13.11 5.30
N ALA A 47 -0.98 13.25 5.00
CA ALA A 47 -1.89 14.10 5.75
C ALA A 47 -2.05 13.65 7.21
N TRP A 48 -2.15 12.34 7.43
CA TRP A 48 -2.22 11.77 8.77
C TRP A 48 -0.93 11.97 9.55
N LEU A 49 0.22 11.77 8.89
CA LEU A 49 1.55 11.98 9.47
C LEU A 49 1.79 13.45 9.83
N ALA A 50 1.38 14.38 8.96
CA ALA A 50 1.43 15.81 9.26
C ALA A 50 0.60 16.18 10.51
N SER A 51 -0.52 15.49 10.72
CA SER A 51 -1.38 15.68 11.89
C SER A 51 -0.85 14.99 13.16
N HIS A 52 -0.04 13.93 13.02
CA HIS A 52 0.46 13.08 14.11
C HIS A 52 1.99 13.10 14.27
N THR A 53 2.65 14.18 13.82
CA THR A 53 4.13 14.32 13.68
C THR A 53 4.94 14.02 14.95
N SER A 54 4.32 14.06 16.13
CA SER A 54 4.99 13.82 17.42
C SER A 54 4.84 12.40 17.97
N SER A 55 4.09 11.51 17.31
CA SER A 55 3.91 10.16 17.80
C SER A 55 5.02 9.27 17.26
N ALA A 56 5.76 8.57 18.13
CA ALA A 56 6.72 7.54 17.72
C ALA A 56 6.06 6.41 16.89
N GLN A 57 4.72 6.36 16.88
CA GLN A 57 3.90 5.48 16.05
C GLN A 57 3.55 6.07 14.67
N ALA A 58 4.10 7.24 14.32
CA ALA A 58 3.88 7.90 13.04
C ALA A 58 4.69 7.28 11.89
N ALA A 59 4.69 5.95 11.80
CA ALA A 59 5.25 5.24 10.67
C ALA A 59 4.10 4.57 9.92
N ILE A 60 3.89 5.00 8.66
CA ILE A 60 2.85 4.43 7.80
C ILE A 60 3.53 3.69 6.66
N GLY A 61 3.18 2.41 6.52
CA GLY A 61 3.56 1.58 5.41
C GLY A 61 2.41 1.44 4.42
N VAL A 62 2.73 0.91 3.24
CA VAL A 62 1.74 0.66 2.19
C VAL A 62 1.86 -0.78 1.75
N GLU A 63 0.72 -1.47 1.71
CA GLU A 63 0.63 -2.79 1.13
C GLU A 63 -0.22 -2.75 -0.14
N VAL A 64 0.13 -3.62 -1.08
CA VAL A 64 -0.63 -3.80 -2.31
C VAL A 64 -1.19 -5.22 -2.34
N CYS A 65 -2.46 -5.35 -2.70
CA CYS A 65 -3.08 -6.62 -2.98
C CYS A 65 -2.64 -7.09 -4.36
N THR A 66 -1.96 -8.23 -4.39
CA THR A 66 -1.51 -8.88 -5.62
C THR A 66 -2.65 -9.65 -6.28
N ARG A 67 -2.45 -10.03 -7.54
CA ARG A 67 -3.42 -10.83 -8.29
C ARG A 67 -3.75 -12.18 -7.65
N SER A 68 -2.83 -12.70 -6.83
CA SER A 68 -3.00 -13.95 -6.09
C SER A 68 -3.92 -13.81 -4.87
N GLY A 69 -4.36 -12.58 -4.53
CA GLY A 69 -5.10 -12.29 -3.31
C GLY A 69 -4.19 -12.07 -2.09
N GLU A 70 -2.87 -12.09 -2.27
CA GLU A 70 -1.89 -11.86 -1.21
C GLU A 70 -1.59 -10.38 -1.07
N TRP A 71 -1.43 -9.90 0.16
CA TRP A 71 -0.95 -8.56 0.46
C TRP A 71 0.57 -8.56 0.50
N ARG A 72 1.20 -7.68 -0.28
CA ARG A 72 2.65 -7.46 -0.23
C ARG A 72 2.94 -6.06 0.24
N THR A 73 3.83 -5.95 1.22
CA THR A 73 4.38 -4.67 1.66
C THR A 73 5.17 -4.05 0.51
N LEU A 74 4.64 -2.97 -0.03
CA LEU A 74 5.26 -2.17 -1.09
C LEU A 74 6.17 -1.10 -0.48
N ARG A 75 5.77 -0.59 0.68
CA ARG A 75 6.56 0.35 1.46
C ARG A 75 6.51 -0.05 2.93
N GLN A 76 7.67 -0.25 3.54
CA GLN A 76 7.74 -0.49 4.97
C GLN A 76 7.25 0.75 5.73
N PRO A 77 6.60 0.58 6.89
CA PRO A 77 6.25 1.70 7.73
C PRO A 77 7.52 2.41 8.16
N ALA A 78 7.71 3.58 7.58
CA ALA A 78 8.79 4.49 7.91
C ALA A 78 8.17 5.85 8.20
N PRO A 79 8.74 6.62 9.14
CA PRO A 79 8.41 8.03 9.22
C PRO A 79 8.70 8.64 7.85
N LEU A 80 7.77 9.44 7.33
CA LEU A 80 8.03 10.39 6.24
C LEU A 80 8.95 11.50 6.78
N ALA A 81 10.12 11.11 7.29
CA ALA A 81 11.17 12.06 7.61
C ALA A 81 11.70 12.57 6.26
N ALA A 82 11.64 13.89 6.10
CA ALA A 82 12.12 14.64 4.95
C ALA A 82 13.57 14.27 4.57
#